data_AF-A0A531L600-F1
#
_entry.id   AF-A0A531L600-F1
#
_cell.length_a   1.000
_cell.length_b   1.000
_cell.length_c   1.000
_cell.angle_alpha   90.00
_cell.angle_beta   90.00
_cell.angle_gamma   90.00
#
_symmetry.space_group_name_H-M   'P 1'
#
loop_
_entity.id
_entity.type
_entity.pdbx_description
1 polymer ?
#
loop_
_entity_poly.entity_id
_entity_poly.type
_entity_poly.pdbx_seq_one_letter_code
_entity_poly.pdbx_strand_id
1 'polypeptide(L)'
;MTTADVTLVDPVLDRVKTGIEAFDDLVMGGLPRGRTTIVGGTPGSGKTVFATQFLAHGITVLDEPGIFVTFEESPADIEVNMASFGWDI
;
A
#
# COMPACT_ATOMS: atom_id res chain seq x y z
N MET A 1 33.18 -14.48 31.29
CA MET A 1 32.78 -15.28 30.11
C MET A 1 31.38 -15.81 30.39
N THR A 2 30.37 -14.97 30.15
CA THR A 2 28.96 -15.37 30.19
C THR A 2 28.43 -15.12 28.80
N THR A 3 28.19 -16.22 28.08
CA THR A 3 27.60 -16.26 26.76
C THR A 3 26.16 -15.79 26.90
N ALA A 4 25.86 -14.57 26.45
CA ALA A 4 24.49 -14.14 26.27
C ALA A 4 23.95 -14.89 25.05
N ASP A 5 22.99 -15.79 25.26
CA ASP A 5 22.14 -16.33 24.22
C ASP A 5 21.38 -15.18 23.56
N VAL A 6 21.97 -14.62 22.49
CA VAL A 6 21.25 -13.78 21.55
C VAL A 6 20.33 -14.72 20.79
N THR A 7 19.13 -14.90 21.33
CA THR A 7 18.03 -15.48 20.56
C THR A 7 17.79 -14.50 19.42
N LEU A 8 18.30 -14.81 18.22
CA LEU A 8 18.01 -14.07 17.00
C LEU A 8 16.54 -14.30 16.67
N VAL A 9 15.67 -13.56 17.35
CA VAL A 9 14.30 -13.36 16.87
C VAL A 9 14.49 -12.44 15.68
N ASP A 10 14.49 -13.00 14.47
CA ASP A 10 14.41 -12.17 13.27
C ASP A 10 13.23 -11.23 13.48
N PRO A 11 13.43 -9.90 13.46
CA PRO A 11 12.33 -8.98 13.68
C PRO A 11 11.33 -9.19 12.55
N VAL A 12 10.21 -9.83 12.86
CA VAL A 12 9.14 -10.08 11.90
C VAL A 12 8.61 -8.70 11.49
N LEU A 13 8.88 -8.34 10.25
CA LEU A 13 8.45 -7.07 9.69
C LEU A 13 6.93 -7.12 9.51
N ASP A 14 6.19 -6.34 10.30
CA ASP A 14 4.74 -6.23 10.15
C ASP A 14 4.40 -5.63 8.78
N ARG A 15 3.34 -6.14 8.13
CA ARG A 15 2.98 -5.81 6.76
C ARG A 15 1.49 -5.58 6.62
N VAL A 16 1.13 -4.71 5.68
CA VAL A 16 -0.24 -4.37 5.31
C VAL A 16 -0.47 -4.83 3.88
N LYS A 17 -1.52 -5.61 3.66
CA LYS A 17 -1.92 -6.05 2.34
C LYS A 17 -2.29 -4.86 1.46
N THR A 18 -1.93 -4.94 0.20
CA THR A 18 -2.23 -3.88 -0.78
C THR A 18 -3.60 -4.04 -1.42
N GLY A 19 -4.19 -5.22 -1.33
CA GLY A 19 -5.39 -5.58 -2.08
C GLY A 19 -5.09 -6.00 -3.52
N ILE A 20 -3.81 -6.03 -3.92
CA ILE A 20 -3.36 -6.57 -5.19
C ILE A 20 -2.74 -7.94 -4.90
N GLU A 21 -3.53 -9.00 -5.04
CA GLU A 21 -3.15 -10.37 -4.65
C GLU A 21 -1.78 -10.79 -5.19
N ALA A 22 -1.55 -10.64 -6.49
CA ALA A 22 -0.28 -11.01 -7.11
C ALA A 22 0.92 -10.20 -6.58
N PHE A 23 0.70 -8.94 -6.17
CA PHE A 23 1.76 -8.12 -5.58
C PHE A 23 2.01 -8.54 -4.13
N ASP A 24 0.95 -8.73 -3.34
CA ASP A 24 1.05 -9.14 -1.95
C ASP A 24 1.81 -10.46 -1.82
N ASP A 25 1.53 -11.43 -2.69
CA ASP A 25 2.26 -12.70 -2.76
C ASP A 25 3.74 -12.48 -3.13
N LEU A 26 4.01 -11.62 -4.11
CA LEU A 26 5.37 -11.31 -4.56
C LEU A 26 6.22 -10.68 -3.45
N VAL A 27 5.63 -9.84 -2.60
CA VAL A 27 6.37 -9.08 -1.57
C VAL A 27 6.24 -9.65 -0.16
N MET A 28 5.78 -10.90 -0.04
CA MET A 28 5.63 -11.63 1.23
C MET A 28 4.60 -11.03 2.19
N GLY A 29 3.41 -10.71 1.67
CA GLY A 29 2.25 -10.28 2.47
C GLY A 29 2.00 -8.77 2.49
N GLY A 30 2.54 -8.03 1.53
CA GLY A 30 2.27 -6.60 1.35
C GLY A 30 3.37 -5.66 1.86
N LEU A 31 3.00 -4.39 2.05
CA LEU A 31 3.93 -3.30 2.35
C LEU A 31 4.29 -3.24 3.83
N PRO A 32 5.55 -2.91 4.20
CA PRO A 32 5.93 -2.79 5.61
C PRO A 32 5.13 -1.70 6.35
N ARG A 33 4.49 -2.07 7.47
CA ARG A 33 3.72 -1.11 8.27
C ARG A 33 4.64 -0.05 8.90
N GLY A 34 4.19 1.20 8.92
CA GLY A 34 4.94 2.32 9.51
C GLY A 34 6.15 2.77 8.69
N ARG A 35 6.25 2.38 7.41
CA ARG A 35 7.33 2.78 6.52
C ARG A 35 6.81 3.35 5.21
N THR A 36 7.56 4.29 4.63
CA THR A 36 7.30 4.82 3.30
C THR A 36 7.77 3.83 2.23
N THR A 37 6.91 3.56 1.24
CA THR A 37 7.25 2.78 0.05
C THR A 37 7.25 3.70 -1.17
N ILE A 38 8.28 3.59 -2.03
CA ILE A 38 8.35 4.34 -3.29
C ILE A 38 7.87 3.44 -4.43
N VAL A 39 6.86 3.90 -5.16
CA VAL A 39 6.37 3.24 -6.38
C VAL A 39 6.86 4.02 -7.59
N GLY A 40 7.91 3.50 -8.23
CA GLY A 40 8.55 4.11 -9.41
C GLY A 40 8.07 3.49 -10.73
N GLY A 41 8.03 4.29 -11.79
CA GLY A 41 7.69 3.82 -13.14
C GLY A 41 7.44 4.94 -14.14
N THR A 42 7.48 4.62 -15.43
CA THR A 42 7.21 5.57 -16.53
C THR A 42 5.78 6.10 -16.49
N PRO A 43 5.45 7.20 -17.18
CA PRO A 43 4.06 7.62 -17.38
C PRO A 43 3.19 6.45 -17.89
N GLY A 44 1.97 6.33 -17.38
CA GLY A 44 1.05 5.24 -17.73
C GLY A 44 1.35 3.88 -17.10
N SER A 45 2.37 3.74 -16.25
CA SER A 45 2.71 2.46 -15.60
C SER A 45 1.77 2.04 -14.45
N GLY A 46 0.69 2.77 -14.19
CA GLY A 46 -0.28 2.44 -13.13
C GLY A 46 0.07 2.91 -11.71
N LYS A 47 0.99 3.87 -11.52
CA LYS A 47 1.37 4.38 -10.18
C LYS A 47 0.19 4.92 -9.38
N THR A 48 -0.60 5.81 -9.99
CA THR A 48 -1.80 6.39 -9.36
C THR A 48 -2.80 5.30 -9.00
N VAL A 49 -3.04 4.35 -9.93
CA VAL A 49 -3.94 3.20 -9.72
C VAL A 49 -3.46 2.32 -8.55
N PHE A 50 -2.16 2.04 -8.46
CA PHE A 50 -1.59 1.28 -7.34
C PHE A 50 -1.85 1.98 -6.00
N ALA A 51 -1.60 3.30 -5.94
CA ALA A 51 -1.78 4.08 -4.73
C ALA A 51 -3.26 4.17 -4.31
N THR A 52 -4.17 4.39 -5.26
CA THR A 52 -5.61 4.47 -4.97
C THR A 52 -6.21 3.10 -4.63
N GLN A 53 -5.77 2.01 -5.27
CA GLN A 53 -6.12 0.63 -4.90
C GLN A 53 -5.72 0.31 -3.46
N PHE A 54 -4.51 0.71 -3.05
CA PHE A 54 -4.04 0.51 -1.68
C PHE A 54 -4.94 1.20 -0.65
N LEU A 55 -5.29 2.46 -0.90
CA LEU A 55 -6.20 3.21 -0.04
C LEU A 55 -7.61 2.62 -0.04
N ALA A 56 -8.14 2.28 -1.22
CA ALA A 56 -9.46 1.68 -1.34
C ALA A 56 -9.56 0.36 -0.56
N HIS A 57 -8.53 -0.50 -0.65
CA HIS A 57 -8.47 -1.73 0.13
C HIS A 57 -8.40 -1.46 1.64
N GLY A 58 -7.56 -0.51 2.06
CA GLY A 58 -7.45 -0.09 3.46
C GLY A 58 -8.81 0.34 4.03
N ILE A 59 -9.54 1.19 3.31
CA ILE A 59 -10.84 1.70 3.75
C ILE A 59 -11.91 0.62 3.74
N THR A 60 -12.06 -0.10 2.63
CA THR A 60 -13.22 -0.98 2.41
C THR A 60 -13.09 -2.36 3.04
N VAL A 61 -11.86 -2.87 3.22
CA VAL A 61 -11.61 -4.23 3.72
C VAL A 61 -11.01 -4.21 5.12
N LEU A 62 -10.16 -3.22 5.43
CA LEU A 62 -9.41 -3.19 6.69
C LEU A 62 -9.97 -2.17 7.70
N ASP A 63 -10.93 -1.33 7.31
CA ASP A 63 -11.46 -0.22 8.11
C ASP A 63 -10.34 0.75 8.55
N GLU A 64 -9.31 0.91 7.70
CA GLU A 64 -8.18 1.81 7.92
C GLU A 64 -8.38 3.11 7.09
N PRO A 65 -8.51 4.29 7.73
CA PRO A 65 -8.70 5.54 7.01
C PRO A 65 -7.44 5.95 6.22
N GLY A 66 -7.67 6.59 5.08
CA GLY A 66 -6.62 6.96 4.13
C GLY A 66 -6.63 8.44 3.76
N ILE A 67 -5.46 8.97 3.38
CA ILE A 67 -5.31 10.31 2.79
C ILE A 67 -4.59 10.16 1.46
N PHE A 68 -5.17 10.70 0.40
CA PHE A 68 -4.51 10.84 -0.91
C PHE A 68 -4.07 12.29 -1.12
N VAL A 69 -2.79 12.49 -1.41
CA VAL A 69 -2.22 13.82 -1.71
C VAL A 69 -1.76 13.83 -3.15
N THR A 70 -2.30 14.76 -3.95
CA THR A 70 -2.01 14.91 -5.38
C THR A 70 -1.39 16.28 -5.68
N PHE A 71 -0.54 16.32 -6.71
CA PHE A 71 0.12 17.55 -7.19
C PHE A 71 -0.13 17.82 -8.69
N GLU A 72 -0.59 16.82 -9.46
CA GLU A 72 -0.75 16.93 -10.91
C GLU A 72 -2.22 16.88 -11.33
N GLU A 73 -2.99 15.92 -10.81
CA GLU A 73 -4.41 15.75 -11.11
C GLU A 73 -5.28 16.40 -10.03
N SER A 74 -6.45 16.93 -10.42
CA SER A 74 -7.38 17.51 -9.46
C SER A 74 -8.05 16.41 -8.60
N PRO A 75 -8.49 16.72 -7.37
CA PRO A 75 -9.20 15.73 -6.54
C PRO A 75 -10.42 15.12 -7.25
N ALA A 76 -11.19 15.94 -7.98
CA ALA A 76 -12.37 15.47 -8.72
C ALA A 76 -12.01 14.46 -9.82
N ASP A 77 -10.88 14.65 -10.51
CA ASP A 77 -10.43 13.69 -11.52
C ASP A 77 -10.00 12.36 -10.89
N ILE A 78 -9.37 12.41 -9.72
CA ILE A 78 -9.01 11.22 -8.94
C ILE A 78 -10.26 10.45 -8.50
N GLU A 79 -11.28 11.15 -7.99
CA GLU A 79 -12.57 10.55 -7.60
C GLU A 79 -13.23 9.83 -8.79
N VAL A 80 -13.27 10.47 -9.97
CA VAL A 80 -13.83 9.85 -11.19
C VAL A 80 -13.03 8.60 -11.59
N ASN A 81 -11.69 8.67 -11.53
CA ASN A 81 -10.83 7.53 -11.83
C ASN A 81 -11.08 6.37 -10.85
N MET A 82 -11.21 6.64 -9.55
CA MET A 82 -11.50 5.63 -8.53
C MET A 82 -12.89 5.00 -8.71
N ALA A 83 -13.91 5.81 -8.98
CA ALA A 83 -15.26 5.34 -9.28
C ALA A 83 -15.30 4.40 -10.50
N SER A 84 -14.44 4.64 -11.51
CA SER A 84 -14.34 3.77 -12.70
C SER A 84 -13.87 2.34 -12.39
N PHE A 85 -13.15 2.15 -11.28
CA PHE A 85 -12.75 0.84 -10.75
C PHE A 85 -13.75 0.24 -9.77
N GLY A 86 -14.88 0.91 -9.53
CA GLY A 86 -15.90 0.50 -8.56
C GLY A 86 -15.57 0.86 -7.12
N TRP A 87 -14.66 1.82 -6.90
CA TRP A 87 -14.35 2.34 -5.57
C TRP A 87 -15.08 3.68 -5.37
N ASP A 88 -16.25 3.62 -4.74
CA ASP A 88 -17.07 4.79 -4.38
C ASP A 88 -16.73 5.20 -2.94
N ILE A 89 -15.72 6.07 -2.79
CA ILE A 89 -15.10 6.48 -1.52
C ILE A 89 -14.87 7.99 -1.49
#